data_AF-A0A252CUV7-F1
#
_entry.id   AF-A0A252CUV7-F1
#
_cell.length_a   1.000
_cell.length_b   1.000
_cell.length_c   1.000
_cell.angle_alpha   90.00
_cell.angle_beta   90.00
_cell.angle_gamma   90.00
#
_symmetry.space_group_name_H-M   'P 1'
#
loop_
_entity.id
_entity.type
_entity.pdbx_description
1 polymer ?
#
loop_
_entity_poly.entity_id
_entity_poly.type
_entity_poly.pdbx_seq_one_letter_code
_entity_poly.pdbx_strand_id
1 'polypeptide(L)' 'MTFKQLRIGDYFRIPGISFNCVYRKASNSSCSLNSLLQPIRPGTTVIPLNRAQIAKYMAEKQDFWKSLQQ' A
#
# COMPACT_ATOMS: atom_id res chain seq x y z
N MET A 1 -7.71 -12.24 1.19
CA MET A 1 -6.59 -12.73 2.05
C MET A 1 -6.47 -11.83 3.27
N THR A 2 -5.71 -12.23 4.28
CA THR A 2 -5.43 -11.41 5.48
C THR A 2 -4.04 -10.79 5.45
N PHE A 3 -3.82 -9.76 6.25
CA PHE A 3 -2.52 -9.10 6.38
C PHE A 3 -1.40 -10.05 6.80
N LYS A 4 -1.69 -11.05 7.65
CA LYS A 4 -0.74 -12.09 8.07
C LYS A 4 -0.18 -12.90 6.89
N GLN A 5 -0.97 -13.07 5.83
CA GLN A 5 -0.60 -13.89 4.67
C GLN A 5 0.31 -13.16 3.66
N LEU A 6 0.46 -11.83 3.77
CA LEU A 6 1.37 -11.05 2.93
C LEU A 6 2.82 -11.22 3.38
N ARG A 7 3.76 -11.12 2.44
CA ARG A 7 5.20 -11.02 2.70
C ARG A 7 5.59 -9.58 3.04
N ILE A 8 6.64 -9.41 3.84
CA ILE A 8 7.22 -8.08 4.08
C ILE A 8 7.64 -7.49 2.73
N GLY A 9 7.26 -6.23 2.50
CA GLY A 9 7.46 -5.54 1.24
C GLY A 9 6.29 -5.61 0.26
N ASP A 10 5.32 -6.51 0.44
CA ASP A 10 4.15 -6.59 -0.43
C ASP A 10 3.30 -5.32 -0.32
N TYR A 11 2.77 -4.90 -1.47
CA TYR A 11 1.82 -3.80 -1.57
C TYR A 11 0.40 -4.33 -1.54
N PHE A 12 -0.49 -3.60 -0.86
CA PHE A 12 -1.87 -4.00 -0.70
C PHE A 12 -2.80 -2.81 -0.49
N ARG A 13 -4.10 -3.06 -0.58
CA ARG A 13 -5.18 -2.14 -0.22
C ARG A 13 -6.06 -2.76 0.83
N ILE A 14 -6.74 -1.91 1.61
CA ILE A 14 -7.74 -2.34 2.58
C ILE A 14 -9.13 -2.14 1.93
N PRO A 15 -10.00 -3.16 1.88
CA PRO A 15 -11.35 -3.01 1.34
C PRO A 15 -12.12 -1.88 2.02
N GLY A 16 -12.91 -1.12 1.27
CA GLY A 16 -13.69 0.02 1.78
C GLY A 16 -12.90 1.31 2.00
N ILE A 17 -11.57 1.29 1.81
CA ILE A 17 -10.74 2.49 1.78
C ILE A 17 -10.54 2.94 0.32
N SER A 18 -10.28 4.25 0.13
CA SER A 18 -9.99 4.84 -1.19
C SER A 18 -8.94 4.02 -1.97
N PHE A 19 -9.15 3.90 -3.28
CA PHE A 19 -8.24 3.19 -4.18
C PHE A 19 -6.83 3.78 -4.21
N ASN A 20 -6.70 5.07 -3.89
CA ASN A 20 -5.43 5.79 -3.84
C ASN A 20 -4.63 5.49 -2.56
N CYS A 21 -5.22 4.82 -1.58
CA CYS A 21 -4.53 4.40 -0.37
C CYS A 21 -3.83 3.06 -0.59
N VAL A 22 -2.58 3.13 -1.04
CA VAL A 22 -1.73 1.96 -1.25
C VAL A 22 -0.78 1.78 -0.06
N TYR A 23 -0.89 0.65 0.61
CA TYR A 23 -0.11 0.28 1.78
C TYR A 23 1.02 -0.67 1.39
N ARG A 24 2.11 -0.66 2.17
CA ARG A 24 3.21 -1.63 2.07
C ARG A 24 3.39 -2.35 3.39
N LYS A 25 3.49 -3.69 3.38
CA LYS A 25 3.75 -4.46 4.61
C LYS A 25 5.17 -4.19 5.12
N ALA A 26 5.28 -3.77 6.37
CA ALA A 26 6.57 -3.46 7.01
C ALA A 26 6.98 -4.54 8.04
N SER A 27 6.01 -5.14 8.73
CA SER A 27 6.25 -6.23 9.68
C SER A 27 5.01 -7.13 9.85
N ASN A 28 5.00 -7.98 10.88
CA ASN A 28 3.84 -8.81 11.25
C ASN A 28 2.68 -8.01 11.85
N SER A 29 2.93 -6.79 12.34
CA SER A 29 1.93 -5.94 13.01
C SER A 29 1.91 -4.49 12.52
N SER A 30 2.68 -4.16 11.47
CA SER A 30 2.73 -2.81 10.92
C SER A 30 2.81 -2.77 9.39
N CYS A 31 2.20 -1.74 8.82
CA CYS A 31 2.30 -1.37 7.41
C CYS A 31 2.66 0.10 7.27
N SER A 32 3.04 0.55 6.08
CA SER A 32 3.24 1.97 5.80
C SER A 32 2.29 2.47 4.72
N LEU A 33 1.87 3.73 4.85
CA LEU A 33 1.15 4.51 3.82
C LEU A 33 1.93 5.81 3.64
N ASN A 34 2.43 6.08 2.44
CA ASN A 34 3.22 7.30 2.17
C ASN A 34 4.37 7.52 3.17
N SER A 35 5.11 6.46 3.48
CA SER A 35 6.22 6.45 4.47
C SER A 35 5.82 6.53 5.95
N LEU A 36 4.55 6.83 6.26
CA LEU A 36 4.07 6.79 7.64
C LEU A 36 3.80 5.34 8.05
N LEU A 37 4.52 4.86 9.06
CA LEU A 37 4.29 3.54 9.66
C LEU A 37 3.04 3.58 10.53
N GLN A 38 2.17 2.58 10.39
CA GLN A 38 0.94 2.45 11.17
C GLN A 38 0.72 1.01 11.63
N PRO A 39 0.12 0.82 12.80
CA PRO A 39 -0.25 -0.52 13.28
C PRO A 39 -1.37 -1.10 12.43
N ILE A 40 -1.38 -2.43 12.28
CA ILE A 40 -2.46 -3.15 11.60
C ILE A 40 -2.66 -4.52 12.24
N ARG A 41 -3.92 -4.95 12.37
CA ARG A 41 -4.25 -6.26 12.94
C ARG A 41 -3.85 -7.37 11.96
N PRO A 42 -3.23 -8.48 12.40
CA PRO A 42 -2.87 -9.59 11.53
C PRO A 42 -4.04 -10.19 10.74
N GLY A 43 -5.24 -10.17 11.32
CA GLY A 43 -6.47 -10.66 10.70
C GLY A 43 -7.16 -9.69 9.74
N THR A 44 -6.65 -8.46 9.57
CA THR A 44 -7.27 -7.48 8.66
C THR A 44 -7.34 -8.04 7.24
N THR A 45 -8.52 -8.00 6.62
CA THR A 45 -8.71 -8.36 5.22
C THR A 45 -8.00 -7.36 4.31
N VAL A 46 -7.25 -7.86 3.33
CA VAL A 46 -6.47 -7.04 2.41
C VAL A 46 -6.60 -7.56 0.97
N ILE A 47 -6.37 -6.66 0.03
CA ILE A 47 -6.32 -6.91 -1.42
C ILE A 47 -4.86 -6.70 -1.86
N PRO A 48 -4.11 -7.77 -2.19
CA PRO A 48 -2.73 -7.63 -2.66
C PRO A 48 -2.72 -6.92 -4.03
N LEU A 49 -1.68 -6.12 -4.27
CA LEU A 49 -1.44 -5.52 -5.57
C LEU A 49 -0.46 -6.36 -6.38
N ASN A 50 -0.76 -6.52 -7.67
CA ASN A 50 0.18 -7.12 -8.61
C ASN A 50 1.17 -6.08 -9.16
N ARG A 51 2.16 -6.55 -9.92
CA ARG A 51 3.22 -5.71 -10.49
C ARG A 51 2.69 -4.55 -11.35
N ALA A 52 1.66 -4.79 -12.16
CA ALA A 52 1.08 -3.75 -13.02
C ALA A 52 0.38 -2.65 -12.21
N GLN A 53 -0.34 -3.03 -11.16
CA GLN A 53 -0.99 -2.08 -10.25
C GLN A 53 0.04 -1.26 -9.46
N ILE A 54 1.11 -1.90 -9.00
CA ILE A 54 2.21 -1.20 -8.32
C ILE A 54 2.88 -0.20 -9.28
N ALA A 55 3.18 -0.61 -10.52
CA ALA A 55 3.79 0.28 -11.52
C ALA A 55 2.90 1.49 -11.81
N LYS A 56 1.59 1.29 -11.99
CA LYS A 56 0.62 2.37 -12.18
C LYS A 56 0.63 3.35 -11.01
N TYR A 57 0.55 2.84 -9.77
CA TYR A 57 0.58 3.68 -8.57
C TYR A 57 1.87 4.52 -8.46
N MET A 58 3.03 3.93 -8.79
CA MET A 58 4.31 4.64 -8.75
C MET A 58 4.39 5.73 -9.81
N ALA A 59 3.87 5.48 -11.02
CA ALA A 59 3.79 6.49 -12.08
C ALA A 59 2.89 7.66 -11.68
N GLU A 60 1.68 7.40 -11.18
CA GLU A 60 0.75 8.42 -10.69
C GLU A 60 1.37 9.27 -9.57
N LYS A 61 2.09 8.62 -8.64
CA LYS A 61 2.88 9.31 -7.62
C LYS A 61 3.93 10.23 -8.21
N GLN A 62 4.71 9.74 -9.18
CA GLN A 62 5.76 10.51 -9.82
C GLN A 62 5.19 11.73 -10.56
N ASP A 63 4.09 11.56 -11.29
CA ASP A 63 3.45 12.64 -12.04
C ASP A 63 2.85 13.69 -11.10
N PHE A 64 2.25 13.27 -9.99
CA PHE A 64 1.82 14.20 -8.93
C PHE A 64 2.98 15.03 -8.38
N TRP A 65 4.11 14.39 -8.05
CA TRP A 65 5.30 15.12 -7.58
C TRP A 65 5.82 16.13 -8.60
N LYS A 66 5.84 15.78 -9.89
CA LYS A 66 6.22 16.72 -10.96
C LYS A 66 5.26 17.91 -11.03
N SER A 67 3.95 17.67 -10.89
CA SER A 67 2.95 18.74 -10.93
C SER A 67 3.09 19.75 -9.80
N LEU A 68 3.66 19.36 -8.65
CA LEU A 68 3.93 20.24 -7.51
C LEU A 68 5.21 21.08 -7.67
N GLN A 69 6.03 20.80 -8.68
CA GLN A 69 7.29 21.49 -8.95
C GLN A 69 7.17 22.54 -10.08
N GLN A 70 5.99 22.66 -10.69
CA GLN A 70 5.66 23.67 -11.69
C GLN A 70 4.92 24.84 -11.04
#